data_AF-A0A655I699-F1
#
_entry.id   AF-A0A655I699-F1
#
_cell.length_a   1.000
_cell.length_b   1.000
_cell.length_c   1.000
_cell.angle_alpha   90.00
_cell.angle_beta   90.00
_cell.angle_gamma   90.00
#
_symmetry.space_group_name_H-M   'P 1'
#
loop_
_entity.id
_entity.type
_entity.pdbx_description
1 polymer ?
#
loop_
_entity_poly.entity_id
_entity_poly.type
_entity_poly.pdbx_seq_one_letter_code
_entity_poly.pdbx_strand_id
1 'polypeptide(L)'
;MSALGASERGFFSLLGVMERGAMLPADEIRDLTAAANQTSAAMVATAAEVVSMERAVQCSAASRSYLVPTINAFTAQLSTGVRQYNEMVTAAAQLVSSANGAGGAGPGQQRYREELAGATDRLVAWAQAFDELGGLPRR
;
A
#
# COMPACT_ATOMS: atom_id res chain seq x y z
N MET A 1 1.53 -4.17 -12.02
CA MET A 1 1.58 -5.35 -11.12
C MET A 1 3.00 -5.80 -10.78
N SER A 2 3.95 -5.90 -11.71
CA SER A 2 5.34 -6.32 -11.39
C SER A 2 6.03 -5.44 -10.35
N ALA A 3 5.78 -4.12 -10.35
CA ALA A 3 6.35 -3.18 -9.39
C ALA A 3 5.84 -3.39 -7.95
N LEU A 4 4.56 -3.75 -7.78
CA LEU A 4 3.97 -3.99 -6.46
C LEU A 4 4.59 -5.24 -5.82
N GLY A 5 4.64 -6.35 -6.56
CA GLY A 5 5.23 -7.59 -6.05
C GLY A 5 6.73 -7.51 -5.78
N ALA A 6 7.47 -6.65 -6.50
CA ALA A 6 8.87 -6.37 -6.15
C ALA A 6 8.98 -5.56 -4.85
N SER A 7 8.11 -4.58 -4.66
CA SER A 7 8.06 -3.74 -3.46
C SER A 7 7.64 -4.52 -2.23
N GLU A 8 6.66 -5.44 -2.35
CA GLU A 8 6.29 -6.37 -1.27
C GLU A 8 7.47 -7.23 -0.81
N ARG A 9 8.17 -7.87 -1.74
CA ARG A 9 9.34 -8.70 -1.38
C ARG A 9 10.43 -7.87 -0.70
N GLY A 10 10.68 -6.66 -1.20
CA GLY A 10 11.60 -5.71 -0.58
C GLY A 10 11.15 -5.35 0.83
N PHE A 11 9.87 -5.08 1.02
CA PHE A 11 9.28 -4.73 2.31
C PHE A 11 9.35 -5.85 3.34
N PHE A 12 9.02 -7.09 2.97
CA PHE A 12 9.15 -8.24 3.87
C PHE A 12 10.60 -8.48 4.30
N SER A 13 11.58 -8.21 3.42
CA SER A 13 12.99 -8.22 3.78
C SER A 13 13.31 -7.16 4.84
N LEU A 14 12.79 -5.93 4.68
CA LEU A 14 12.96 -4.85 5.64
C LEU A 14 12.31 -5.15 7.00
N LEU A 15 11.11 -5.73 7.01
CA LEU A 15 10.42 -6.16 8.25
C LEU A 15 11.28 -7.14 9.04
N GLY A 16 11.87 -8.15 8.38
CA GLY A 16 12.77 -9.10 9.04
C GLY A 16 14.05 -8.45 9.59
N VAL A 17 14.53 -7.35 9.00
CA VAL A 17 15.64 -6.57 9.55
C VAL A 17 15.20 -5.76 10.77
N MET A 18 14.03 -5.11 10.72
CA MET A 18 13.49 -4.34 11.84
C MET A 18 13.23 -5.22 13.07
N GLU A 19 12.67 -6.40 12.86
CA GLU A 19 12.39 -7.38 13.92
C GLU A 19 13.68 -7.86 14.59
N ARG A 20 14.69 -8.26 13.81
CA ARG A 20 16.00 -8.68 14.34
C ARG A 20 16.76 -7.54 15.02
N GLY A 21 16.60 -6.31 14.53
CA GLY A 21 17.24 -5.12 15.07
C GLY A 21 16.52 -4.49 16.26
N ALA A 22 15.41 -5.06 16.72
CA ALA A 22 14.52 -4.46 17.73
C ALA A 22 14.18 -2.97 17.41
N MET A 23 14.03 -2.67 16.13
CA MET A 23 13.87 -1.30 15.63
C MET A 23 12.47 -0.75 15.81
N LEU A 24 11.48 -1.61 16.08
CA LEU A 24 10.10 -1.29 16.38
C LEU A 24 9.57 -2.32 17.40
N PRO A 25 8.61 -1.96 18.26
CA PRO A 25 7.83 -2.91 19.04
C PRO A 25 7.16 -3.98 18.17
N ALA A 26 6.95 -5.16 18.74
CA ALA A 26 6.36 -6.29 18.02
C ALA A 26 4.89 -6.06 17.64
N ASP A 27 4.15 -5.18 18.32
CA ASP A 27 2.81 -4.78 17.89
C ASP A 27 2.87 -3.83 16.70
N GLU A 28 3.75 -2.83 16.71
CA GLU A 28 3.94 -1.91 15.57
C GLU A 28 4.35 -2.67 14.29
N ILE A 29 5.23 -3.68 14.40
CA ILE A 29 5.60 -4.54 13.26
C ILE A 29 4.39 -5.33 12.72
N ARG A 30 3.54 -5.85 13.62
CA ARG A 30 2.34 -6.59 13.23
C ARG A 30 1.33 -5.69 12.55
N ASP A 31 1.10 -4.49 13.10
CA ASP A 31 0.14 -3.52 12.54
C ASP A 31 0.62 -3.01 11.18
N LEU A 32 1.91 -2.71 11.05
CA LEU A 32 2.55 -2.36 9.78
C LEU A 32 2.39 -3.49 8.74
N THR A 33 2.60 -4.74 9.15
CA THR A 33 2.43 -5.91 8.27
C THR A 33 0.97 -6.09 7.85
N ALA A 34 0.03 -5.92 8.78
CA ALA A 34 -1.39 -6.02 8.52
C ALA A 34 -1.85 -4.93 7.53
N ALA A 35 -1.44 -3.68 7.75
CA ALA A 35 -1.74 -2.55 6.88
C ALA A 35 -1.21 -2.77 5.45
N ALA A 36 0.04 -3.23 5.32
CA ALA A 36 0.65 -3.54 4.03
C ALA A 36 -0.09 -4.66 3.28
N ASN A 37 -0.43 -5.75 3.98
CA ASN A 37 -1.16 -6.88 3.41
C ASN A 37 -2.58 -6.50 2.98
N GLN A 38 -3.33 -5.80 3.84
CA GLN A 38 -4.69 -5.33 3.54
C GLN A 38 -4.68 -4.45 2.30
N THR A 39 -3.74 -3.52 2.23
CA THR A 39 -3.60 -2.58 1.12
C THR A 39 -3.26 -3.29 -0.19
N SER A 40 -2.33 -4.23 -0.17
CA SER A 40 -1.99 -5.02 -1.36
C SER A 40 -3.18 -5.86 -1.84
N ALA A 41 -3.90 -6.49 -0.91
CA ALA A 41 -5.10 -7.26 -1.23
C ALA A 41 -6.19 -6.36 -1.85
N ALA A 42 -6.40 -5.16 -1.31
CA ALA A 42 -7.31 -4.18 -1.88
C ALA A 42 -6.92 -3.82 -3.32
N MET A 43 -5.64 -3.48 -3.57
CA MET A 43 -5.16 -3.16 -4.92
C MET A 43 -5.35 -4.29 -5.93
N VAL A 44 -5.08 -5.53 -5.51
CA VAL A 44 -5.28 -6.71 -6.37
C VAL A 44 -6.76 -6.87 -6.72
N ALA A 45 -7.66 -6.71 -5.73
CA ALA A 45 -9.10 -6.77 -5.95
C ALA A 45 -9.59 -5.66 -6.89
N THR A 46 -9.12 -4.41 -6.69
CA THR A 46 -9.42 -3.27 -7.57
C THR A 46 -8.98 -3.53 -9.01
N ALA A 47 -7.76 -4.04 -9.20
CA ALA A 47 -7.22 -4.33 -10.52
C ALA A 47 -8.04 -5.40 -11.24
N ALA A 48 -8.50 -6.42 -10.52
CA ALA A 48 -9.40 -7.44 -11.08
C ALA A 48 -10.75 -6.84 -11.51
N GLU A 49 -11.31 -5.92 -10.72
CA GLU A 49 -12.56 -5.23 -11.06
C GLU A 49 -12.41 -4.35 -12.30
N VAL A 50 -11.31 -3.61 -12.42
CA VAL A 50 -11.00 -2.82 -13.62
C VAL A 50 -10.96 -3.71 -14.88
N VAL A 51 -10.28 -4.85 -14.81
CA VAL A 51 -10.23 -5.81 -15.92
C VAL A 51 -11.62 -6.38 -16.24
N SER A 52 -12.45 -6.62 -15.24
CA SER A 52 -13.85 -7.06 -15.42
C SER A 52 -14.67 -6.00 -16.18
N MET A 53 -14.60 -4.73 -15.74
CA MET A 53 -15.29 -3.61 -16.38
C MET A 53 -14.78 -3.37 -17.81
N GLU A 54 -13.47 -3.45 -18.05
CA GLU A 54 -12.88 -3.33 -19.39
C GLU A 54 -13.40 -4.41 -20.35
N ARG A 55 -13.50 -5.66 -19.87
CA ARG A 55 -14.12 -6.75 -20.66
C ARG A 55 -15.59 -6.46 -20.96
N ALA A 56 -16.35 -5.95 -20.00
CA ALA A 56 -17.75 -5.57 -20.22
C ALA A 56 -17.89 -4.45 -21.27
N VAL A 57 -16.98 -3.47 -21.29
CA VAL A 57 -16.93 -2.41 -22.31
C VAL A 57 -16.61 -2.97 -23.71
N GLN A 58 -15.80 -4.02 -23.80
CA GLN A 58 -15.47 -4.67 -25.06
C GLN A 58 -16.67 -5.45 -25.63
N CYS A 59 -17.49 -6.06 -24.76
CA CYS A 59 -18.65 -6.85 -25.18
C CYS A 59 -19.91 -6.02 -25.50
N SER A 60 -20.02 -4.78 -24.97
CA SER A 60 -21.21 -3.94 -25.15
C SER A 60 -20.87 -2.46 -25.33
N ALA A 61 -21.22 -1.91 -26.50
CA ALA A 61 -21.04 -0.48 -26.80
C ALA A 61 -21.90 0.44 -25.91
N ALA A 62 -23.07 -0.03 -25.46
CA ALA A 62 -23.97 0.72 -24.57
C ALA A 62 -23.40 0.89 -23.16
N SER A 63 -22.57 -0.07 -22.70
CA SER A 63 -21.93 -0.01 -21.37
C SER A 63 -20.76 0.97 -21.34
N ARG A 64 -20.19 1.34 -22.51
CA ARG A 64 -19.02 2.20 -22.62
C ARG A 64 -19.23 3.60 -22.03
N SER A 65 -20.40 4.22 -22.23
CA SER A 65 -20.66 5.59 -21.77
C SER A 65 -20.64 5.73 -20.25
N TYR A 66 -20.98 4.67 -19.52
CA TYR A 66 -21.05 4.69 -18.05
C TYR A 66 -19.84 4.03 -17.38
N LEU A 67 -19.21 3.04 -18.03
CA LEU A 67 -18.07 2.31 -17.45
C LEU A 67 -16.73 3.02 -17.65
N VAL A 68 -16.51 3.74 -18.75
CA VAL A 68 -15.23 4.42 -19.01
C VAL A 68 -14.85 5.43 -17.92
N PRO A 69 -15.77 6.32 -17.45
CA PRO A 69 -15.47 7.22 -16.33
C PRO A 69 -15.12 6.46 -15.04
N THR A 70 -15.84 5.36 -14.74
CA THR A 70 -15.61 4.53 -13.56
C THR A 70 -14.25 3.82 -13.62
N ILE A 71 -13.90 3.21 -14.76
CA ILE A 71 -12.59 2.60 -15.00
C ILE A 71 -11.46 3.62 -14.78
N ASN A 72 -11.62 4.84 -15.29
CA ASN A 72 -10.63 5.90 -15.13
C ASN A 72 -10.48 6.31 -13.65
N ALA A 73 -11.57 6.40 -12.90
CA ALA A 73 -11.55 6.72 -11.47
C ALA A 73 -10.81 5.62 -10.66
N PHE A 74 -11.14 4.35 -10.92
CA PHE A 74 -10.50 3.21 -10.26
C PHE A 74 -9.02 3.11 -10.61
N THR A 75 -8.64 3.37 -11.86
CA THR A 75 -7.23 3.40 -12.30
C THR A 75 -6.45 4.53 -11.64
N ALA A 76 -7.05 5.72 -11.51
CA ALA A 76 -6.44 6.83 -10.79
C ALA A 76 -6.23 6.51 -9.30
N GLN A 77 -7.21 5.87 -8.66
CA GLN A 77 -7.12 5.44 -7.27
C GLN A 77 -6.05 4.37 -7.05
N LEU A 78 -5.94 3.39 -7.95
CA LEU A 78 -4.86 2.39 -7.96
C LEU A 78 -3.48 3.05 -8.03
N SER A 79 -3.30 4.04 -8.91
CA SER A 79 -2.04 4.78 -9.03
C SER A 79 -1.67 5.50 -7.73
N THR A 80 -2.65 6.13 -7.08
CA THR A 80 -2.48 6.77 -5.77
C THR A 80 -2.07 5.76 -4.70
N GLY A 81 -2.74 4.62 -4.63
CA GLY A 81 -2.43 3.57 -3.67
C GLY A 81 -1.01 3.03 -3.84
N VAL A 82 -0.61 2.70 -5.08
CA VAL A 82 0.75 2.21 -5.36
C VAL A 82 1.82 3.23 -4.92
N ARG A 83 1.53 4.53 -5.05
CA ARG A 83 2.42 5.58 -4.53
C ARG A 83 2.51 5.54 -3.01
N GLN A 84 1.38 5.47 -2.31
CA GLN A 84 1.38 5.40 -0.84
C GLN A 84 2.11 4.16 -0.31
N TYR A 85 1.94 3.02 -0.98
CA TYR A 85 2.67 1.80 -0.64
C TYR A 85 4.19 1.99 -0.79
N ASN A 86 4.62 2.58 -1.91
CA ASN A 86 6.05 2.86 -2.14
C ASN A 86 6.62 3.88 -1.14
N GLU A 87 5.84 4.88 -0.74
CA GLU A 87 6.24 5.84 0.30
C GLU A 87 6.47 5.13 1.64
N MET A 88 5.56 4.24 2.05
CA MET A 88 5.73 3.42 3.26
C MET A 88 6.98 2.54 3.17
N VAL A 89 7.20 1.84 2.05
CA VAL A 89 8.41 1.01 1.85
C VAL A 89 9.69 1.85 1.91
N THR A 90 9.65 3.07 1.37
CA THR A 90 10.78 4.00 1.40
C THR A 90 11.07 4.48 2.82
N ALA A 91 10.04 4.84 3.59
CA ALA A 91 10.20 5.21 5.01
C ALA A 91 10.77 4.05 5.83
N ALA A 92 10.31 2.82 5.57
CA ALA A 92 10.83 1.61 6.18
C ALA A 92 12.33 1.40 5.86
N ALA A 93 12.73 1.61 4.61
CA ALA A 93 14.12 1.50 4.19
C ALA A 93 15.01 2.57 4.84
N GLN A 94 14.51 3.80 4.97
CA GLN A 94 15.21 4.90 5.65
C GLN A 94 15.40 4.63 7.14
N LEU A 95 14.38 4.10 7.82
CA LEU A 95 14.48 3.67 9.22
C LEU A 95 15.59 2.62 9.39
N VAL A 96 15.58 1.57 8.56
CA VAL A 96 16.59 0.51 8.58
C VAL A 96 17.99 1.05 8.26
N SER A 97 18.10 1.94 7.27
CA SER A 97 19.38 2.57 6.91
C SER A 97 19.92 3.44 8.04
N SER A 98 19.06 4.21 8.71
CA SER A 98 19.45 5.08 9.82
C SER A 98 19.96 4.32 11.04
N ALA A 99 19.33 3.18 11.35
CA ALA A 99 19.73 2.31 12.44
C ALA A 99 21.08 1.61 12.19
N ASN A 100 21.44 1.41 10.93
CA ASN A 100 22.72 0.81 10.53
C ASN A 100 23.85 1.84 10.30
N GLY A 101 23.53 3.12 10.06
CA GLY A 101 24.47 4.13 9.56
C GLY A 101 25.16 5.00 10.61
N ALA A 102 24.65 5.08 11.85
CA ALA A 102 25.26 5.86 12.92
C ALA A 102 24.97 5.21 14.28
N GLY A 103 25.99 5.03 15.10
CA GLY A 103 25.91 4.28 16.35
C GLY A 103 24.80 4.76 17.30
N GLY A 104 23.83 3.88 17.54
CA GLY A 104 22.87 3.97 18.64
C GLY A 104 21.69 4.92 18.40
N ALA A 105 20.56 4.59 19.05
CA ALA A 105 19.29 5.30 19.01
C ALA A 105 19.43 6.81 19.29
N GLY A 106 19.65 7.59 18.24
CA GLY A 106 19.69 9.05 18.28
C GLY A 106 18.39 9.68 17.75
N PRO A 107 18.25 11.01 17.85
CA PRO A 107 17.05 11.74 17.43
C PRO A 107 16.64 11.49 15.97
N GLY A 108 17.57 11.11 15.10
CA GLY A 108 17.29 10.74 13.72
C GLY A 108 16.43 9.48 13.58
N GLN A 109 16.60 8.46 14.44
CA GLN A 109 15.81 7.23 14.39
C GLN A 109 14.34 7.49 14.76
N GLN A 110 14.10 8.36 15.74
CA GLN A 110 12.75 8.74 16.16
C GLN A 110 11.98 9.43 15.03
N ARG A 111 12.65 10.32 14.29
CA ARG A 111 12.06 10.97 13.12
C ARG A 111 11.64 9.96 12.04
N TYR A 112 12.50 8.99 11.70
CA TYR A 112 12.15 8.00 10.68
C TYR A 112 11.04 7.04 11.15
N ARG A 113 10.92 6.79 12.46
CA ARG A 113 9.77 6.06 13.02
C ARG A 113 8.47 6.84 12.84
N GLU A 114 8.47 8.14 13.15
CA GLU A 114 7.30 9.00 12.96
C GLU A 114 6.90 9.11 11.48
N GLU A 115 7.88 9.21 10.58
CA GLU A 115 7.65 9.21 9.13
C GLU A 115 7.04 7.87 8.65
N LEU A 116 7.51 6.73 9.17
CA LEU A 116 6.96 5.42 8.87
C LEU A 116 5.53 5.25 9.41
N ALA A 117 5.26 5.69 10.65
CA ALA A 117 3.93 5.67 11.24
C ALA A 117 2.95 6.51 10.40
N GLY A 118 3.33 7.75 10.07
CA GLY A 118 2.51 8.61 9.23
C GLY A 118 2.28 8.07 7.81
N ALA A 119 3.26 7.37 7.23
CA ALA A 119 3.06 6.68 5.95
C ALA A 119 2.09 5.49 6.07
N THR A 120 2.15 4.76 7.18
CA THR A 120 1.26 3.63 7.47
C THR A 120 -0.17 4.10 7.68
N ASP A 121 -0.38 5.18 8.45
CA ASP A 121 -1.71 5.77 8.66
C ASP A 121 -2.34 6.24 7.36
N ARG A 122 -1.56 6.91 6.48
CA ARG A 122 -2.03 7.30 5.14
C ARG A 122 -2.39 6.09 4.29
N LEU A 123 -1.66 5.00 4.42
CA LEU A 123 -1.91 3.76 3.69
C LEU A 123 -3.22 3.10 4.15
N VAL A 124 -3.45 3.01 5.46
CA VAL A 124 -4.68 2.48 6.05
C VAL A 124 -5.88 3.35 5.67
N ALA A 125 -5.76 4.68 5.79
CA ALA A 125 -6.81 5.60 5.40
C ALA A 125 -7.15 5.49 3.91
N TRP A 126 -6.15 5.29 3.05
CA TRP A 126 -6.37 5.03 1.63
C TRP A 126 -7.12 3.71 1.40
N ALA A 127 -6.73 2.63 2.08
CA ALA A 127 -7.40 1.33 1.94
C ALA A 127 -8.87 1.41 2.39
N GLN A 128 -9.14 2.09 3.50
CA GLN A 128 -10.51 2.33 3.99
C GLN A 128 -11.34 3.16 3.01
N ALA A 129 -10.80 4.27 2.51
CA ALA A 129 -11.48 5.08 1.51
C ALA A 129 -11.76 4.28 0.23
N PHE A 130 -10.84 3.39 -0.17
CA PHE A 130 -11.05 2.51 -1.31
C PHE A 130 -12.17 1.49 -1.06
N ASP A 131 -12.25 0.89 0.13
CA ASP A 131 -13.35 -0.01 0.49
C ASP A 131 -14.72 0.70 0.47
N GLU A 132 -14.77 1.98 0.86
CA GLU A 132 -15.98 2.80 0.72
C GLU A 132 -16.37 3.04 -0.75
N LEU A 133 -15.37 3.24 -1.62
CA LEU A 133 -15.57 3.41 -3.07
C LEU A 133 -15.95 2.09 -3.76
N GLY A 134 -15.43 0.97 -3.26
CA GLY A 134 -15.76 -0.40 -3.67
C GLY A 134 -17.02 -0.96 -3.02
N GLY A 135 -17.68 -0.18 -2.15
CA GLY A 135 -18.89 -0.49 -1.40
C GLY A 135 -20.17 -0.68 -2.23
N LEU A 136 -20.04 -1.13 -3.49
CA LEU A 136 -21.14 -1.80 -4.16
C LEU A 136 -21.34 -3.15 -3.49
N PRO A 137 -22.54 -3.44 -2.95
CA PRO A 137 -22.78 -4.68 -2.24
C PRO A 137 -22.57 -5.85 -3.20
N ARG A 138 -21.57 -6.68 -2.93
CA ARG A 138 -21.50 -8.04 -3.49
C ARG A 138 -22.71 -8.79 -2.95
N ARG A 139 -23.78 -8.82 -3.74
CA ARG A 139 -24.94 -9.70 -3.56
C ARG A 139 -24.65 -11.05 -4.20
#